data_AF-A0A819SSG3-F1
#
_entry.id   AF-A0A819SSG3-F1
#
_cell.length_a   1.000
_cell.length_b   1.000
_cell.length_c   1.000
_cell.angle_alpha   90.00
_cell.angle_beta   90.00
_cell.angle_gamma   90.00
#
_symmetry.space_group_name_H-M   'P 1'
#
loop_
_entity.id
_entity.type
_entity.pdbx_description
1 polymer ?
#
loop_
_entity_poly.entity_id
_entity_poly.type
_entity_poly.pdbx_seq_one_letter_code
_entity_poly.pdbx_strand_id
1 'polypeptide(L)'
;MMATFRRPTALQPVFLAHASHDFYKNDIHYPDGISHLDYYIVSIDQTNALSATSDYLINQKWIKQRFTTRPWSNIYLEHQFDDSFWRKHSIKYAYYNLTLPVYLIGGLYHPLVS
;
A
#
# COMPACT_ATOMS: atom_id res chain seq x y z
N MET A 1 9.98 3.50 -2.19
CA MET A 1 10.82 2.30 -1.93
C MET A 1 10.72 1.20 -2.98
N MET A 2 9.55 0.84 -3.51
CA MET A 2 9.44 -0.31 -4.44
C MET A 2 10.27 -0.25 -5.73
N ALA A 3 10.54 0.95 -6.26
CA ALA A 3 11.40 1.11 -7.44
C ALA A 3 12.85 0.68 -7.18
N THR A 4 13.39 0.92 -5.97
CA THR A 4 14.78 0.52 -5.64
C THR A 4 14.92 -1.00 -5.55
N PHE A 5 13.87 -1.71 -5.11
CA PHE A 5 13.84 -3.16 -5.02
C PHE A 5 13.94 -3.86 -6.39
N ARG A 6 13.41 -3.23 -7.45
CA ARG A 6 13.46 -3.78 -8.83
C ARG A 6 14.84 -3.64 -9.50
N ARG A 7 15.80 -3.00 -8.84
CA ARG A 7 17.18 -2.77 -9.32
C ARG A 7 17.27 -2.30 -10.78
N PRO A 8 16.58 -1.21 -11.18
CA PRO A 8 16.80 -0.66 -12.50
C PRO A 8 18.24 -0.16 -12.59
N THR A 9 18.98 -0.56 -13.61
CA THR A 9 20.41 -0.22 -13.79
C THR A 9 20.66 1.28 -13.92
N ALA A 10 19.65 2.03 -14.39
CA ALA A 10 19.71 3.49 -14.52
C ALA A 10 19.26 4.24 -13.25
N LEU A 11 18.81 3.54 -12.20
CA LEU A 11 18.30 4.20 -11.01
C LEU A 11 19.46 4.72 -10.15
N GLN A 12 19.56 6.04 -10.10
CA GLN A 12 20.51 6.78 -9.26
C GLN A 12 20.04 6.82 -7.79
N PRO A 13 20.87 7.30 -6.85
CA PRO A 13 20.47 7.49 -5.46
C PRO A 13 19.11 8.17 -5.31
N VAL A 14 18.33 7.73 -4.33
CA VAL A 14 16.96 8.24 -4.13
C VAL A 14 16.80 8.93 -2.78
N PHE A 15 15.97 9.96 -2.79
CA PHE A 15 15.47 10.64 -1.61
C PHE A 15 14.02 10.20 -1.36
N LEU A 16 13.70 9.78 -0.15
CA LEU A 16 12.37 9.32 0.25
C LEU A 16 11.91 10.13 1.47
N ALA A 17 10.75 10.77 1.36
CA ALA A 17 10.09 11.43 2.48
C ALA A 17 8.87 10.62 2.91
N HIS A 18 8.75 10.35 4.21
CA HIS A 18 7.61 9.67 4.83
C HIS A 18 7.23 8.33 4.16
N ALA A 19 8.22 7.61 3.64
CA ALA A 19 8.00 6.35 2.95
C ALA A 19 7.91 5.20 3.96
N SER A 20 6.84 4.42 3.89
CA SER A 20 6.71 3.17 4.64
C SER A 20 7.70 2.13 4.13
N HIS A 21 8.47 1.55 5.04
CA HIS A 21 9.32 0.39 4.78
C HIS A 21 8.76 -0.92 5.37
N ASP A 22 7.83 -0.78 6.31
CA ASP A 22 7.04 -1.84 6.91
C ASP A 22 5.57 -1.57 6.59
N PHE A 23 4.98 -2.35 5.70
CA PHE A 23 3.58 -2.17 5.33
C PHE A 23 2.61 -2.70 6.39
N TYR A 24 3.09 -3.49 7.36
CA TYR A 24 2.25 -3.91 8.47
C TYR A 24 2.16 -2.78 9.52
N LYS A 25 3.27 -2.45 10.20
CA LYS A 25 3.24 -1.53 11.34
C LYS A 25 3.37 -0.05 11.01
N ASN A 26 3.99 0.30 9.88
CA ASN A 26 4.35 1.68 9.54
C ASN A 26 3.57 2.15 8.31
N ASP A 27 2.34 1.68 8.18
CA ASP A 27 1.43 2.01 7.09
C ASP A 27 -0.02 2.09 7.60
N ILE A 28 -0.96 2.45 6.72
CA ILE A 28 -2.32 2.88 7.08
C ILE A 28 -3.24 1.76 7.57
N HIS A 29 -2.85 0.49 7.38
CA HIS A 29 -3.74 -0.67 7.58
C HIS A 29 -3.67 -1.23 9.00
N TYR A 30 -2.45 -1.37 9.53
CA TYR A 30 -2.20 -1.89 10.88
C TYR A 30 -1.14 -1.05 11.61
N PRO A 31 -1.32 0.29 11.75
CA PRO A 31 -0.38 1.10 12.52
C PRO A 31 -0.16 0.48 13.91
N ASP A 32 1.11 0.30 14.27
CA ASP A 32 1.54 -0.39 15.49
C ASP A 32 1.06 -1.86 15.64
N GLY A 33 0.57 -2.47 14.56
CA GLY A 33 -0.01 -3.81 14.51
C GLY A 33 -1.50 -3.88 14.84
N ILE A 34 -2.18 -2.74 14.98
CA ILE A 34 -3.61 -2.67 15.32
C ILE A 34 -4.41 -2.32 14.07
N SER A 35 -5.46 -3.10 13.78
CA SER A 35 -6.33 -2.83 12.63
C SER A 35 -6.85 -1.40 12.68
N HIS A 36 -6.63 -0.67 11.60
CA HIS A 36 -7.07 0.70 11.44
C HIS A 36 -8.03 0.79 10.25
N LEU A 37 -9.20 1.35 10.53
CA LEU A 37 -10.24 1.62 9.54
C LEU A 37 -10.70 3.05 9.74
N ASP A 38 -10.46 3.87 8.72
CA ASP A 38 -10.89 5.26 8.69
C ASP A 38 -11.67 5.56 7.41
N TYR A 39 -12.05 6.82 7.26
CA TYR A 39 -12.72 7.29 6.06
C TYR A 39 -11.88 7.05 4.80
N TYR A 40 -10.56 7.20 4.86
CA TYR A 40 -9.70 7.03 3.70
C TYR A 40 -9.78 5.59 3.17
N ILE A 41 -9.63 4.58 4.05
CA ILE A 41 -9.71 3.16 3.66
C ILE A 41 -11.05 2.84 2.97
N VAL A 42 -12.16 3.28 3.57
CA VAL A 42 -13.51 3.06 3.01
C VAL A 42 -13.69 3.83 1.69
N SER A 43 -13.12 5.03 1.57
CA SER A 43 -13.24 5.86 0.37
C SER A 43 -12.54 5.22 -0.84
N ILE A 44 -11.47 4.45 -0.65
CA ILE A 44 -10.81 3.70 -1.73
C ILE A 44 -11.74 2.63 -2.29
N ASP A 45 -12.41 1.85 -1.43
CA ASP A 45 -13.39 0.85 -1.87
C ASP A 45 -14.57 1.49 -2.62
N GLN A 46 -15.07 2.62 -2.12
CA GLN A 46 -16.12 3.39 -2.80
C GLN A 46 -15.66 3.91 -4.16
N THR A 47 -14.45 4.48 -4.23
CA THR A 47 -13.87 5.03 -5.48
C THR A 47 -13.68 3.92 -6.51
N ASN A 48 -13.20 2.75 -6.06
CA ASN A 48 -13.09 1.57 -6.91
C ASN A 48 -14.45 1.09 -7.42
N ALA A 49 -15.56 1.43 -6.76
CA ALA A 49 -16.93 1.11 -7.20
C ALA A 49 -17.57 2.19 -8.10
N LEU A 50 -17.00 3.40 -8.21
CA LEU A 50 -17.58 4.48 -9.03
C LEU A 50 -17.64 4.13 -10.52
N SER A 51 -18.66 4.61 -11.22
CA SER A 51 -18.80 4.40 -12.67
C SER A 51 -17.64 5.00 -13.46
N ALA A 52 -17.23 4.32 -14.53
CA ALA A 52 -16.32 4.93 -15.51
C ALA A 52 -17.02 6.14 -16.15
N THR A 53 -16.26 7.20 -16.44
CA THR A 53 -16.78 8.46 -16.97
C THR A 53 -17.27 8.38 -18.41
N SER A 54 -16.94 7.32 -19.17
CA SER A 54 -17.44 7.17 -20.54
C SER A 54 -18.88 6.68 -20.55
N ASP A 55 -19.77 7.55 -21.03
CA ASP A 55 -21.20 7.31 -21.34
C ASP A 55 -22.07 6.74 -20.21
N TYR A 56 -21.54 6.61 -18.98
CA TYR A 56 -22.22 6.01 -17.82
C TYR A 56 -22.90 4.65 -18.13
N LEU A 57 -22.26 3.84 -18.99
CA LEU A 57 -22.82 2.56 -19.43
C LEU A 57 -22.87 1.55 -18.27
N ILE A 58 -24.04 1.40 -17.66
CA ILE A 58 -24.36 0.38 -16.65
C ILE A 58 -24.72 -0.93 -17.37
N ASN A 59 -23.71 -1.70 -17.78
CA ASN A 59 -23.90 -3.02 -18.41
C ASN A 59 -23.39 -4.16 -17.50
N GLN A 60 -23.63 -5.41 -17.89
CA GLN A 60 -23.20 -6.56 -17.07
C GLN A 60 -21.68 -6.60 -16.84
N LYS A 61 -20.88 -6.17 -17.83
CA LYS A 61 -19.42 -6.07 -17.67
C LYS A 61 -19.07 -5.06 -16.57
N TRP A 62 -19.73 -3.90 -16.57
CA TRP A 62 -19.58 -2.88 -15.53
C TRP A 62 -19.97 -3.41 -14.15
N ILE A 63 -21.15 -4.05 -14.01
CA ILE A 63 -21.61 -4.65 -12.74
C ILE A 63 -20.58 -5.66 -12.23
N LYS A 64 -20.12 -6.58 -13.08
CA LYS A 64 -19.15 -7.62 -12.73
C LYS A 64 -17.82 -7.01 -12.25
N GLN A 65 -17.31 -6.00 -12.94
CA GLN A 65 -16.03 -5.38 -12.60
C GLN A 65 -16.03 -4.61 -11.27
N ARG A 66 -17.19 -4.32 -10.68
CA ARG A 66 -17.30 -3.40 -9.52
C ARG A 66 -17.99 -3.99 -8.31
N PHE A 67 -19.07 -4.75 -8.52
CA PHE A 67 -19.84 -5.34 -7.42
C PHE A 67 -19.51 -6.81 -7.15
N THR A 68 -18.75 -7.45 -8.05
CA THR A 68 -18.28 -8.84 -7.84
C THR A 68 -16.78 -8.92 -7.62
N THR A 69 -16.11 -7.77 -7.54
CA THR A 69 -14.69 -7.68 -7.18
C THR A 69 -14.53 -7.62 -5.68
N ARG A 70 -13.53 -8.33 -5.18
CA ARG A 70 -13.11 -8.25 -3.78
C ARG A 70 -12.77 -6.79 -3.42
N PRO A 71 -13.35 -6.23 -2.33
CA PRO A 71 -12.92 -4.94 -1.80
C PRO A 71 -11.43 -4.94 -1.47
N TRP A 72 -10.77 -3.79 -1.63
CA TRP A 72 -9.36 -3.64 -1.33
C TRP A 72 -9.11 -3.81 0.18
N SER A 73 -9.97 -3.26 1.03
CA SER A 73 -9.88 -3.44 2.49
C SER A 73 -9.89 -4.92 2.93
N ASN A 74 -10.67 -5.77 2.25
CA ASN A 74 -10.70 -7.21 2.52
C ASN A 74 -9.34 -7.89 2.36
N ILE A 75 -8.43 -7.35 1.53
CA ILE A 75 -7.06 -7.87 1.41
C ILE A 75 -6.38 -7.86 2.77
N TYR A 76 -6.46 -6.74 3.47
CA TYR A 76 -5.75 -6.54 4.72
C TYR A 76 -6.49 -7.14 5.93
N LEU A 77 -7.82 -7.23 5.89
CA LEU A 77 -8.60 -7.89 6.94
C LEU A 77 -8.38 -9.40 7.03
N GLU A 78 -7.96 -10.04 5.93
CA GLU A 78 -7.56 -11.46 5.93
C GLU A 78 -6.14 -11.68 6.49
N HIS A 79 -5.31 -10.63 6.54
CA HIS A 79 -3.92 -10.67 6.98
C HIS A 79 -3.74 -9.85 8.27
N GLN A 80 -4.42 -10.24 9.34
CA GLN A 80 -4.43 -9.46 10.61
C GLN A 80 -3.12 -9.50 11.40
N PHE A 81 -2.23 -10.46 11.08
CA PHE A 81 -0.93 -10.65 11.73
C PHE A 81 0.20 -10.39 10.75
N ASP A 82 1.41 -10.14 11.25
CA ASP A 82 2.65 -10.00 10.45
C ASP A 82 3.12 -11.33 9.81
N ASP A 83 2.31 -11.80 8.86
CA ASP A 83 2.42 -13.07 8.16
C ASP A 83 3.25 -12.97 6.86
N SER A 84 3.19 -14.03 6.04
CA SER A 84 3.95 -14.10 4.79
C SER A 84 3.52 -13.04 3.75
N PHE A 85 2.27 -12.57 3.80
CA PHE A 85 1.78 -11.52 2.91
C PHE A 85 2.52 -10.21 3.20
N TRP A 86 2.58 -9.77 4.46
CA TRP A 86 3.28 -8.54 4.83
C TRP A 86 4.78 -8.62 4.60
N ARG A 87 5.37 -9.78 4.93
CA ARG A 87 6.81 -10.02 4.76
C ARG A 87 7.27 -9.90 3.32
N LYS A 88 6.45 -10.39 2.39
CA LYS A 88 6.73 -10.32 0.95
C LYS A 88 6.68 -8.88 0.41
N HIS A 89 5.82 -8.04 0.97
CA HIS A 89 5.58 -6.69 0.46
C HIS A 89 6.30 -5.59 1.25
N SER A 90 6.91 -5.90 2.39
CA SER A 90 7.65 -4.93 3.20
C SER A 90 9.15 -5.02 2.94
N ILE A 91 9.79 -3.89 2.64
CA ILE A 91 11.22 -3.87 2.38
C ILE A 91 12.07 -4.06 3.65
N LYS A 92 11.49 -3.90 4.85
CA LYS A 92 12.21 -4.15 6.12
C LYS A 92 12.86 -5.53 6.19
N TYR A 93 12.28 -6.52 5.51
CA TYR A 93 12.81 -7.89 5.43
C TYR A 93 13.85 -8.12 4.34
N ALA A 94 14.10 -7.11 3.50
CA ALA A 94 14.94 -7.23 2.32
C ALA A 94 15.88 -6.02 2.16
N TYR A 95 16.26 -5.34 3.24
CA TYR A 95 17.20 -4.21 3.17
C TYR A 95 18.55 -4.61 2.55
N TYR A 96 18.99 -5.84 2.77
CA TYR A 96 20.21 -6.38 2.15
C TYR A 96 20.15 -6.39 0.61
N ASN A 97 18.96 -6.27 0.02
CA ASN A 97 18.80 -6.18 -1.43
C ASN A 97 18.96 -4.76 -1.99
N LEU A 98 19.04 -3.73 -1.13
CA LEU A 98 19.27 -2.35 -1.54
C LEU A 98 20.74 -2.15 -1.93
N THR A 99 20.97 -1.84 -3.20
CA THR A 99 22.31 -1.67 -3.77
C THR A 99 22.70 -0.22 -4.03
N LEU A 100 21.77 0.72 -3.82
CA LEU A 100 21.97 2.15 -4.07
C LEU A 100 21.78 2.94 -2.77
N PRO A 101 22.45 4.11 -2.63
CA PRO A 101 22.23 5.00 -1.50
C PRO A 101 20.79 5.51 -1.44
N VAL A 102 20.19 5.42 -0.24
CA VAL A 102 18.83 5.92 0.06
C VAL A 102 18.95 6.92 1.19
N TYR A 103 18.41 8.13 0.98
CA TYR A 103 18.24 9.11 2.05
C TYR A 103 16.76 9.15 2.45
N LEU A 104 16.46 8.77 3.70
CA LEU A 104 15.10 8.73 4.22
C LEU A 104 14.88 9.90 5.19
N ILE A 105 13.82 10.68 4.97
CA ILE A 105 13.32 11.67 5.91
C ILE A 105 11.99 11.17 6.51
N GLY A 106 11.92 11.14 7.84
CA GLY A 106 10.69 10.98 8.60
C GLY A 106 10.36 12.25 9.38
N GLY A 107 9.12 12.35 9.85
CA GLY A 107 8.70 13.38 10.80
C GLY A 107 8.52 12.76 12.19
N LEU A 108 8.99 13.43 13.23
CA LEU A 108 8.93 12.94 14.61
C LEU A 108 7.49 12.61 15.08
N TYR A 109 6.52 13.41 14.62
CA TYR A 109 5.09 13.24 14.91
C TYR A 109 4.31 12.68 13.71
N HIS A 110 5.01 12.15 12.71
CA HIS A 110 4.34 11.54 11.57
C HIS A 110 3.85 10.13 11.98
N PRO A 111 2.56 9.79 11.78
CA PRO A 111 1.97 8.55 12.27
C PRO A 111 2.51 7.25 11.62
N LEU A 112 3.51 7.36 10.73
CA LEU A 112 4.16 6.22 10.05
C LEU A 112 5.62 6.03 10.49
N VAL A 113 6.06 6.76 11.52
CA VAL A 113 7.47 6.81 11.97
C VAL A 113 7.67 6.15 13.34
N SER A 114 6.62 5.61 13.97
CA SER A 114 6.70 4.86 15.23
C SER A 114 7.28 3.45 15.10
#